data_AF-A0A8X6INU4-F1
#
_entry.id   AF-A0A8X6INU4-F1
#
_cell.length_a   1.000
_cell.length_b   1.000
_cell.length_c   1.000
_cell.angle_alpha   90.00
_cell.angle_beta   90.00
_cell.angle_gamma   90.00
#
_symmetry.space_group_name_H-M   'P 1'
#
loop_
_entity.id
_entity.type
_entity.pdbx_description
1 polymer ?
#
loop_
_entity_poly.entity_id
_entity_poly.type
_entity_poly.pdbx_seq_one_letter_code
_entity_poly.pdbx_strand_id
1 'polypeptide(L)'
;MLPENYPRRREGNEYYSKRRKPFIKDPLSGAERYARDKEGNQLYPNSEKPFARNKHNEEYYARDVQGNELYPLQHGKSVIIQDNNGRFQLAKMSDGMERYPRDGKGNEYYLQKDGKPLLLRKANGEYYLARNRKGIN
;
A
#
# COMPACT_ATOMS: atom_id res chain seq x y z
N MET A 1 26.58 -5.23 -6.69
CA MET A 1 25.87 -3.92 -6.79
C MET A 1 24.71 -4.10 -7.75
N LEU A 2 23.48 -3.88 -7.29
CA LEU A 2 22.33 -3.82 -8.19
C LEU A 2 22.32 -2.44 -8.87
N PRO A 3 22.06 -2.34 -10.19
CA PRO A 3 22.06 -1.06 -10.88
C PRO A 3 20.99 -0.13 -10.29
N GLU A 4 21.31 1.18 -10.26
CA GLU A 4 20.44 2.25 -9.77
C GLU A 4 19.14 2.25 -10.56
N ASN A 5 18.13 1.63 -9.96
CA ASN A 5 16.87 1.42 -10.63
C ASN A 5 15.91 2.54 -10.21
N TYR A 6 15.25 3.17 -11.19
CA TYR A 6 14.55 4.47 -11.19
C TYR A 6 15.43 5.70 -11.45
N PRO A 7 15.05 6.53 -12.45
CA PRO A 7 15.60 7.88 -12.57
C PRO A 7 15.32 8.71 -11.31
N ARG A 8 16.22 9.63 -10.99
CA ARG A 8 16.13 10.53 -9.84
C ARG A 8 16.14 11.99 -10.26
N ARG A 9 15.37 12.82 -9.56
CA ARG A 9 15.47 14.29 -9.65
C ARG A 9 16.69 14.79 -8.88
N ARG A 10 17.12 16.04 -9.12
CA ARG A 10 18.18 16.72 -8.34
C ARG A 10 17.88 16.76 -6.84
N GLU A 11 16.61 16.74 -6.46
CA GLU A 11 16.14 16.74 -5.07
C GLU A 11 16.02 15.34 -4.44
N GLY A 12 16.43 14.27 -5.14
CA GLY A 12 16.50 12.91 -4.58
C GLY A 12 15.28 12.01 -4.84
N ASN A 13 14.15 12.56 -5.32
CA ASN A 13 12.94 11.78 -5.63
C ASN A 13 13.16 10.79 -6.80
N GLU A 14 12.82 9.52 -6.61
CA GLU A 14 12.71 8.50 -7.67
C GLU A 14 11.37 8.65 -8.41
N TYR A 15 11.32 8.29 -9.69
CA TYR A 15 10.07 8.30 -10.45
C TYR A 15 9.93 7.18 -11.47
N TYR A 16 8.68 6.80 -11.71
CA TYR A 16 8.29 5.86 -12.75
C TYR A 16 8.56 6.45 -14.14
N SER A 17 9.30 5.72 -14.99
CA SER A 17 9.48 6.15 -16.38
C SER A 17 8.22 5.83 -17.19
N LYS A 18 7.80 6.77 -18.04
CA LYS A 18 6.57 6.65 -18.86
C LYS A 18 6.56 5.46 -19.84
N ARG A 19 7.72 4.83 -20.09
CA ARG A 19 7.92 3.82 -21.15
C ARG A 19 8.26 2.42 -20.62
N ARG A 20 8.29 2.20 -19.30
CA ARG A 20 8.64 0.89 -18.70
C ARG A 20 7.53 0.39 -17.79
N LYS A 21 7.54 -0.91 -17.51
CA LYS A 21 6.76 -1.50 -16.43
C LYS A 21 7.02 -0.68 -15.16
N PRO A 22 5.99 -0.29 -14.39
CA PRO A 22 6.17 0.64 -13.29
C PRO A 22 7.18 0.10 -12.28
N PHE A 23 7.20 -1.20 -12.01
CA PHE A 23 8.08 -1.75 -10.99
C PHE A 23 9.48 -2.09 -11.51
N ILE A 24 10.47 -1.84 -10.66
CA ILE A 24 11.80 -2.42 -10.82
C ILE A 24 11.74 -3.85 -10.32
N LYS A 25 12.25 -4.78 -11.11
CA LYS A 25 12.49 -6.15 -10.65
C LYS A 25 13.93 -6.33 -10.23
N ASP A 26 14.11 -6.86 -9.03
CA ASP A 26 15.38 -7.43 -8.60
C ASP A 26 15.73 -8.63 -9.49
N PRO A 27 16.89 -8.62 -10.17
CA PRO A 27 17.23 -9.67 -11.13
C PRO A 27 17.53 -11.03 -10.49
N LEU A 28 17.83 -11.08 -9.19
CA LEU A 28 18.17 -12.32 -8.48
C LEU A 28 16.91 -12.99 -7.92
N SER A 29 16.05 -12.22 -7.25
CA SER A 29 14.86 -12.70 -6.55
C SER A 29 13.57 -12.52 -7.34
N GLY A 30 13.58 -11.73 -8.42
CA GLY A 30 12.39 -11.36 -9.18
C GLY A 30 11.46 -10.37 -8.46
N ALA A 31 11.77 -9.99 -7.22
CA ALA A 31 10.95 -9.11 -6.40
C ALA A 31 10.86 -7.71 -7.01
N GLU A 32 9.67 -7.15 -7.01
CA GLU A 32 9.36 -5.80 -7.45
C GLU A 32 9.51 -4.80 -6.30
N ARG A 33 9.96 -3.57 -6.59
CA ARG A 33 9.98 -2.46 -5.61
C ARG A 33 9.28 -1.21 -6.12
N TYR A 34 8.76 -0.43 -5.16
CA TYR A 34 8.23 0.91 -5.38
C TYR A 34 9.34 1.96 -5.59
N ALA A 35 8.99 3.04 -6.30
CA ALA A 35 9.78 4.27 -6.31
C ALA A 35 9.69 4.92 -4.93
N ARG A 36 10.71 5.67 -4.54
CA ARG A 36 10.73 6.41 -3.27
C ARG A 36 10.89 7.91 -3.48
N ASP A 37 10.24 8.70 -2.64
CA ASP A 37 10.56 10.12 -2.52
C ASP A 37 11.89 10.34 -1.77
N LYS A 38 12.31 11.60 -1.64
CA LYS A 38 13.56 12.00 -0.97
C LYS A 38 13.59 11.66 0.53
N GLU A 39 12.43 11.47 1.15
CA GLU A 39 12.29 11.12 2.57
C GLU A 39 12.29 9.60 2.77
N GLY A 40 12.13 8.83 1.68
CA GLY A 40 12.11 7.38 1.68
C GLY A 40 10.71 6.77 1.61
N ASN A 41 9.65 7.58 1.51
CA ASN A 41 8.29 7.08 1.36
C ASN A 41 8.13 6.41 0.00
N GLN A 42 7.51 5.24 -0.02
CA GLN A 42 7.23 4.50 -1.24
C GLN A 42 6.01 5.09 -1.96
N LEU A 43 6.12 5.21 -3.28
CA LEU A 43 5.15 5.87 -4.13
C LEU A 43 4.45 4.84 -4.99
N TYR A 44 3.13 4.90 -5.08
CA TYR A 44 2.37 4.07 -6.02
C TYR A 44 2.57 4.56 -7.46
N PRO A 45 2.62 3.64 -8.45
CA PRO A 45 2.56 4.04 -9.85
C PRO A 45 1.14 4.49 -10.20
N ASN A 46 1.04 5.42 -11.14
CA ASN A 46 -0.23 5.74 -11.78
C ASN A 46 -0.58 4.64 -12.81
N SER A 47 -1.16 3.54 -12.34
CA SER A 47 -1.46 2.32 -13.08
C SER A 47 -2.70 1.65 -12.50
N GLU A 48 -3.45 0.92 -13.33
CA GLU A 48 -4.59 0.10 -12.88
C GLU A 48 -4.17 -1.00 -11.91
N LYS A 49 -2.94 -1.51 -12.05
CA LYS A 49 -2.34 -2.49 -11.13
C LYS A 49 -1.25 -1.78 -10.33
N PRO A 50 -1.57 -1.23 -9.14
CA PRO A 50 -0.64 -0.42 -8.35
C PRO A 50 0.28 -1.25 -7.47
N PHE A 51 0.07 -2.57 -7.35
CA PHE A 51 0.80 -3.39 -6.39
C PHE A 51 2.11 -3.96 -6.96
N ALA A 52 3.20 -3.74 -6.23
CA ALA A 52 4.44 -4.46 -6.44
C ALA A 52 4.30 -5.87 -5.86
N ARG A 53 5.11 -6.80 -6.38
CA ARG A 53 5.14 -8.19 -5.93
C ARG A 53 6.46 -8.57 -5.25
N ASN A 54 6.39 -9.34 -4.17
CA ASN A 54 7.59 -9.83 -3.50
C ASN A 54 8.23 -11.01 -4.28
N LYS A 55 9.29 -11.61 -3.74
CA LYS A 55 9.99 -12.77 -4.34
C LYS A 55 9.13 -14.03 -4.48
N HIS A 56 8.00 -14.10 -3.77
CA HIS A 56 7.01 -15.17 -3.85
C HIS A 56 5.84 -14.81 -4.79
N ASN A 57 5.97 -13.70 -5.54
CA ASN A 57 4.95 -13.18 -6.45
C ASN A 57 3.65 -12.75 -5.73
N GLU A 58 3.73 -12.44 -4.44
CA GLU A 58 2.62 -11.92 -3.64
C GLU A 58 2.61 -10.40 -3.66
N GLU A 59 1.44 -9.80 -3.85
CA GLU A 59 1.25 -8.35 -3.86
C GLU A 59 1.43 -7.77 -2.46
N TYR A 60 1.99 -6.56 -2.36
CA TYR A 60 2.16 -5.88 -1.07
C TYR A 60 1.92 -4.37 -1.18
N TYR A 61 1.64 -3.74 -0.05
CA TYR A 61 1.39 -2.30 0.02
C TYR A 61 2.68 -1.49 0.05
N ALA A 62 2.64 -0.28 -0.52
CA ALA A 62 3.71 0.70 -0.34
C ALA A 62 3.75 1.14 1.14
N ARG A 63 4.94 1.52 1.61
CA ARG A 63 5.20 1.96 2.98
C ARG A 63 5.73 3.39 3.04
N ASP A 64 5.32 4.13 4.06
CA ASP A 64 5.99 5.38 4.41
C ASP A 64 7.36 5.13 5.08
N VAL A 65 8.10 6.19 5.34
CA VAL A 65 9.42 6.15 5.99
C VAL A 65 9.38 5.54 7.40
N GLN A 66 8.22 5.59 8.07
CA GLN A 66 8.01 5.00 9.39
C GLN A 66 7.68 3.50 9.31
N GLY A 67 7.45 2.96 8.11
CA GLY A 67 7.10 1.57 7.87
C GLY A 67 5.61 1.29 7.89
N ASN A 68 4.75 2.30 7.94
CA ASN A 68 3.31 2.12 7.86
C ASN A 68 2.89 1.82 6.42
N GLU A 69 2.08 0.80 6.22
CA GLU A 69 1.52 0.45 4.93
C GLU A 69 0.40 1.42 4.53
N LEU A 70 0.37 1.73 3.24
CA LEU A 70 -0.50 2.72 2.64
C LEU A 70 -1.41 2.04 1.62
N TYR A 71 -2.70 2.34 1.63
CA TYR A 71 -3.57 1.94 0.54
C TYR A 71 -3.35 2.86 -0.67
N PRO A 72 -3.28 2.35 -1.91
CA PRO A 72 -3.38 3.18 -3.10
C PRO A 72 -4.79 3.75 -3.19
N LEU A 73 -4.91 4.99 -3.67
CA LEU A 73 -6.20 5.61 -3.98
C LEU A 73 -6.42 5.61 -5.50
N GLN A 74 -7.51 5.00 -5.95
CA GLN A 74 -8.00 5.10 -7.32
C GLN A 74 -9.45 5.56 -7.30
N HIS A 75 -9.79 6.56 -8.12
CA HIS A 75 -11.14 7.14 -8.19
C HIS A 75 -11.71 7.54 -6.81
N GLY A 76 -10.84 8.00 -5.90
CA GLY A 76 -11.24 8.41 -4.56
C GLY A 76 -11.63 7.26 -3.62
N LYS A 77 -11.18 6.03 -3.87
CA LYS A 77 -11.34 4.90 -2.96
C LYS A 77 -10.02 4.14 -2.81
N SER A 78 -9.80 3.58 -1.62
CA SER A 78 -8.69 2.66 -1.41
C SER A 78 -8.85 1.40 -2.26
N VAL A 79 -7.77 1.00 -2.93
CA VAL A 79 -7.68 -0.27 -3.64
C VAL A 79 -7.06 -1.30 -2.70
N ILE A 80 -7.70 -2.46 -2.59
CA ILE A 80 -7.34 -3.49 -1.60
C ILE A 80 -6.77 -4.69 -2.32
N ILE A 81 -5.67 -5.23 -1.80
CA ILE A 81 -5.13 -6.51 -2.26
C ILE A 81 -6.09 -7.61 -1.80
N GLN A 82 -6.48 -8.46 -2.74
CA GLN A 82 -7.28 -9.65 -2.47
C GLN A 82 -6.52 -10.86 -3.00
N ASP A 83 -6.32 -11.87 -2.14
CA ASP A 83 -5.66 -13.10 -2.56
C ASP A 83 -6.57 -13.95 -3.45
N ASN A 84 -6.01 -15.00 -4.06
CA ASN A 84 -6.75 -15.90 -4.95
C ASN A 84 -7.90 -16.65 -4.25
N ASN A 85 -7.94 -16.66 -2.91
CA ASN A 85 -9.00 -17.27 -2.10
C ASN A 85 -10.05 -16.23 -1.67
N GLY A 86 -10.00 -15.02 -2.23
CA GLY A 86 -10.92 -13.95 -1.92
C GLY A 86 -10.68 -13.27 -0.57
N ARG A 87 -9.56 -13.51 0.11
CA ARG A 87 -9.25 -12.86 1.40
C ARG A 87 -8.61 -11.51 1.16
N PHE A 88 -9.12 -10.50 1.85
CA PHE A 88 -8.52 -9.17 1.84
C PHE A 88 -7.23 -9.15 2.67
N GLN A 89 -6.19 -8.55 2.12
CA GLN A 89 -5.01 -8.17 2.87
C GLN A 89 -5.18 -6.74 3.35
N LEU A 90 -5.12 -6.54 4.66
CA LEU A 90 -5.27 -5.23 5.28
C LEU A 90 -3.90 -4.56 5.41
N ALA A 91 -3.85 -3.25 5.17
CA ALA A 91 -2.66 -2.46 5.45
C ALA A 91 -2.42 -2.41 6.97
N LYS A 92 -1.15 -2.48 7.36
CA LYS A 92 -0.72 -2.43 8.76
C LYS A 92 0.14 -1.20 9.05
N MET A 93 0.01 -0.69 10.26
CA MET A 93 0.94 0.27 10.84
C MET A 93 2.26 -0.42 11.19
N SER A 94 3.29 0.39 11.42
CA SER A 94 4.61 -0.06 11.85
C SER A 94 4.61 -0.85 13.17
N ASP A 95 3.62 -0.60 14.04
CA ASP A 95 3.37 -1.34 15.28
C ASP A 95 2.53 -2.63 15.08
N GLY A 96 2.15 -2.93 13.84
CA GLY A 96 1.36 -4.10 13.47
C GLY A 96 -0.16 -3.90 13.51
N MET A 97 -0.66 -2.73 13.92
CA MET A 97 -2.11 -2.46 13.94
C MET A 97 -2.69 -2.45 12.53
N GLU A 98 -3.85 -3.10 12.35
CA GLU A 98 -4.56 -3.10 11.06
C GLU A 98 -5.22 -1.75 10.81
N ARG A 99 -5.37 -1.36 9.55
CA ARG A 99 -6.00 -0.11 9.14
C ARG A 99 -7.17 -0.28 8.21
N TYR A 100 -8.24 0.46 8.50
CA TYR A 100 -9.37 0.54 7.60
C TYR A 100 -8.98 1.26 6.31
N PRO A 101 -9.50 0.81 5.16
CA PRO A 101 -9.41 1.57 3.92
C PRO A 101 -10.14 2.90 4.03
N ARG A 102 -9.75 3.86 3.20
CA ARG A 102 -10.28 5.23 3.23
C ARG A 102 -10.84 5.68 1.88
N ASP A 103 -11.87 6.51 1.94
CA ASP A 103 -12.33 7.26 0.78
C ASP A 103 -11.42 8.47 0.49
N GLY A 104 -11.65 9.15 -0.64
CA GLY A 104 -10.90 10.34 -1.05
C GLY A 104 -11.12 11.56 -0.15
N LYS A 105 -12.07 11.50 0.80
CA LYS A 105 -12.27 12.51 1.83
C LYS A 105 -11.52 12.17 3.13
N GLY A 106 -10.86 11.01 3.18
CA GLY A 106 -10.12 10.51 4.32
C GLY A 106 -10.97 9.78 5.36
N ASN A 107 -12.23 9.42 5.03
CA ASN A 107 -13.08 8.65 5.93
C ASN A 107 -12.79 7.16 5.78
N GLU A 108 -12.60 6.49 6.90
CA GLU A 108 -12.45 5.05 6.96
C GLU A 108 -13.80 4.35 6.71
N TYR A 109 -13.77 3.18 6.09
CA TYR A 109 -14.95 2.37 5.86
C TYR A 109 -14.68 0.88 6.12
N TYR A 110 -15.72 0.15 6.52
CA TYR A 110 -15.64 -1.30 6.69
C TYR A 110 -15.48 -2.00 5.34
N LEU A 111 -14.59 -2.99 5.30
CA LEU A 111 -14.67 -4.03 4.29
C LEU A 111 -15.75 -5.03 4.68
N GLN A 112 -16.36 -5.68 3.70
CA GLN A 112 -17.36 -6.72 3.92
C GLN A 112 -16.90 -8.03 3.32
N LYS A 113 -17.07 -9.12 4.08
CA LYS A 113 -16.91 -10.49 3.60
C LYS A 113 -18.15 -11.27 3.98
N ASP A 114 -18.76 -11.92 3.00
CA ASP A 114 -19.99 -12.71 3.17
C ASP A 114 -21.11 -11.89 3.85
N GLY A 115 -21.25 -10.62 3.46
CA GLY A 115 -22.23 -9.67 4.02
C GLY A 115 -21.92 -9.15 5.42
N LYS A 116 -20.81 -9.56 6.05
CA LYS A 116 -20.41 -9.13 7.40
C LYS A 116 -19.24 -8.15 7.35
N PRO A 117 -19.28 -7.06 8.15
CA PRO A 117 -18.15 -6.15 8.23
C PRO A 117 -16.93 -6.83 8.86
N LEU A 118 -15.75 -6.60 8.30
CA LEU A 118 -14.49 -6.94 8.95
C LEU A 118 -14.18 -5.89 10.02
N LEU A 119 -14.11 -6.34 11.27
CA LEU A 119 -13.65 -5.52 12.38
C LEU A 119 -12.14 -5.60 12.51
N LEU A 120 -11.48 -4.44 12.59
CA LEU A 120 -10.02 -4.37 12.68
C LEU A 120 -9.55 -4.25 14.11
N ARG A 121 -8.36 -4.79 14.36
CA ARG A 121 -7.80 -4.88 15.70
C ARG A 121 -6.69 -3.86 15.91
N LYS A 122 -6.67 -3.29 17.11
CA LYS A 122 -5.54 -2.59 17.70
C LYS A 122 -4.47 -3.60 18.11
N ALA A 123 -3.27 -3.11 18.45
CA ALA A 123 -2.14 -3.95 18.86
C ALA A 123 -2.43 -4.72 20.16
N ASN A 124 -3.27 -4.17 21.04
CA ASN A 124 -3.72 -4.83 22.27
C ASN A 124 -4.83 -5.88 22.05
N GLY A 125 -5.24 -6.13 20.80
CA GLY A 125 -6.27 -7.10 20.43
C GLY A 125 -7.71 -6.57 20.45
N GLU A 126 -7.95 -5.35 20.95
CA GLU A 126 -9.27 -4.73 20.91
C GLU A 126 -9.69 -4.36 19.49
N TYR A 127 -10.99 -4.46 19.19
CA TYR A 127 -11.51 -3.88 17.96
C TYR A 127 -11.59 -2.36 18.05
N TYR A 128 -11.41 -1.68 16.92
CA TYR A 128 -11.81 -0.29 16.79
C TYR A 128 -12.73 -0.11 15.59
N LEU A 129 -13.54 0.95 15.64
CA LEU A 129 -14.51 1.26 14.60
C LEU A 129 -13.89 2.20 13.56
N ALA A 130 -14.40 2.13 12.34
CA ALA A 130 -14.02 3.05 11.28
C ALA A 130 -14.35 4.49 11.69
N ARG A 131 -13.40 5.40 11.46
CA ARG A 131 -13.54 6.83 11.76
C ARG A 131 -13.48 7.71 10.53
N ASN A 132 -14.10 8.88 10.60
CA ASN A 132 -13.92 9.91 9.58
C ASN A 132 -12.56 10.61 9.69
N ARG A 133 -12.24 11.51 8.75
CA ARG A 133 -10.95 12.24 8.74
C ARG A 133 -10.63 13.02 10.03
N LYS A 134 -11.65 13.36 10.84
CA LYS A 134 -11.53 14.06 12.11
C LYS A 134 -11.31 13.10 13.30
N GLY A 135 -11.29 11.79 13.04
CA GLY A 135 -11.15 10.76 14.06
C GLY A 135 -12.45 10.41 14.79
N ILE A 136 -13.61 10.78 14.25
CA ILE A 136 -14.92 10.50 14.85
C ILE A 136 -15.51 9.23 14.22
N ASN A 137 -15.98 8.30 15.06
CA ASN A 137 -16.66 7.06 14.66
C ASN A 137 -18.15 7.29 14.35
#